data_AF-A0A1H6DX22-F1
#
_entry.id   AF-A0A1H6DX22-F1
#
_cell.length_a   1.000
_cell.length_b   1.000
_cell.length_c   1.000
_cell.angle_alpha   90.00
_cell.angle_beta   90.00
_cell.angle_gamma   90.00
#
_symmetry.space_group_name_H-M   'P 1'
#
loop_
_entity.id
_entity.type
_entity.pdbx_description
1 polymer ?
#
loop_
_entity_poly.entity_id
_entity_poly.type
_entity_poly.pdbx_seq_one_letter_code
_entity_poly.pdbx_strand_id
1 'polypeptide(L)'
;MSREAVDHALKTLREDRDRISANLLDLENHHGYRLLKGARLAGPTRRRWDDVTARLTLLWRLFDAYQRILDEAGQVRDRQTRPGEATLRELTALLSGPSVELPLDEVPLERRTLLGPTSERLTLAEAVGRMTAAYDEAIGLISAVDAAWETLLGPLDAAEEEWREAARLARSLAAGRDAELDRIGRELAAAGQLVRTDPLALVRDGRADTARLDAVRADLAKVRDVLVEAVRVREEYDRRVGGIESALTRLGEVLAQARDAYRTVQVKIASPGVDEPADPTPVLRERLAALAGLRDAGRWPELAGRVAALEGAVAAALEQAERSRRLIGGLLERRDELRGRLDAYRVKAARLGFAEHDELTRLQEQARELLWTAPCDLQRSTVVLAQYQRVLRSLETGTD
;
A
#
# COMPACT_ATOMS: atom_id res chain seq x y z
N MET A 1 -35.60 56.33 -21.17
CA MET A 1 -36.29 55.09 -21.59
C MET A 1 -37.76 55.40 -21.87
N SER A 2 -38.43 54.64 -22.77
CA SER A 2 -39.90 54.70 -22.91
C SER A 2 -40.59 54.02 -21.72
N ARG A 3 -41.90 54.24 -21.51
CA ARG A 3 -42.66 53.58 -20.44
C ARG A 3 -42.56 52.05 -20.50
N GLU A 4 -42.76 51.48 -21.68
CA GLU A 4 -42.67 50.03 -21.91
C GLU A 4 -41.26 49.50 -21.59
N ALA A 5 -40.21 50.25 -21.95
CA ALA A 5 -38.84 49.88 -21.63
C ALA A 5 -38.56 49.91 -20.11
N VAL A 6 -39.13 50.87 -19.37
CA VAL A 6 -39.01 50.93 -17.90
C VAL A 6 -39.75 49.77 -17.23
N ASP A 7 -40.98 49.48 -17.67
CA ASP A 7 -41.77 48.37 -17.14
C ASP A 7 -41.08 47.02 -17.41
N HIS A 8 -40.49 46.86 -18.60
CA HIS A 8 -39.70 45.69 -18.94
C HIS A 8 -38.44 45.57 -18.10
N ALA A 9 -37.67 46.65 -17.94
CA ALA A 9 -36.45 46.65 -17.14
C ALA A 9 -36.72 46.33 -15.65
N LEU A 10 -37.77 46.93 -15.06
CA LEU A 10 -38.19 46.61 -13.69
C LEU A 10 -38.59 45.15 -13.53
N LYS A 11 -39.28 44.57 -14.53
CA LYS A 11 -39.63 43.14 -14.51
C LYS A 11 -38.38 42.27 -14.51
N THR A 12 -37.45 42.49 -15.44
CA THR A 12 -36.19 41.73 -15.53
C THR A 12 -35.35 41.85 -14.26
N LEU A 13 -35.18 43.06 -13.72
CA LEU A 13 -34.38 43.28 -12.53
C LEU A 13 -34.99 42.65 -11.26
N ARG A 14 -36.33 42.54 -11.19
CA ARG A 14 -37.04 41.80 -10.13
C ARG A 14 -36.83 40.29 -10.26
N GLU A 15 -36.90 39.75 -11.49
CA GLU A 15 -36.57 38.35 -11.74
C GLU A 15 -35.11 38.04 -11.37
N ASP A 16 -34.19 38.94 -11.70
CA ASP A 16 -32.78 38.84 -11.30
C ASP A 16 -32.61 38.88 -9.77
N ARG A 17 -33.32 39.78 -9.08
CA ARG A 17 -33.33 39.85 -7.61
C ARG A 17 -33.74 38.50 -7.01
N ASP A 18 -34.84 37.92 -7.50
CA ASP A 18 -35.39 36.68 -6.97
C ASP A 18 -34.41 35.51 -7.20
N ARG A 19 -33.75 35.46 -8.37
CA ARG A 19 -32.70 34.49 -8.68
C ARG A 19 -31.47 34.64 -7.79
N ILE A 20 -31.00 35.87 -7.56
CA ILE A 20 -29.86 36.14 -6.67
C ILE A 20 -30.22 35.71 -5.24
N SER A 21 -31.41 36.06 -4.76
CA SER A 21 -31.88 35.65 -3.42
C SER A 21 -31.91 34.14 -3.25
N ALA A 22 -32.40 33.40 -4.26
CA ALA A 22 -32.42 31.94 -4.23
C ALA A 22 -31.01 31.35 -4.17
N ASN A 23 -30.10 31.81 -5.02
CA ASN A 23 -28.71 31.33 -5.04
C ASN A 23 -27.96 31.59 -3.72
N LEU A 24 -28.20 32.74 -3.09
CA LEU A 24 -27.58 33.04 -1.80
C LEU A 24 -28.11 32.15 -0.66
N LEU A 25 -29.39 31.82 -0.69
CA LEU A 25 -29.98 30.85 0.24
C LEU A 25 -29.39 29.45 0.03
N ASP A 26 -29.23 29.03 -1.23
CA ASP A 26 -28.61 27.75 -1.59
C ASP A 26 -27.15 27.68 -1.11
N LEU A 27 -26.40 28.77 -1.24
CA LEU A 27 -25.03 28.89 -0.73
C LEU A 27 -24.96 28.69 0.79
N GLU A 28 -25.85 29.32 1.56
CA GLU A 28 -25.90 29.15 3.02
C GLU A 28 -26.29 27.73 3.45
N ASN A 29 -27.14 27.07 2.64
CA ASN A 29 -27.57 25.69 2.88
C ASN A 29 -26.53 24.65 2.45
N HIS A 30 -25.53 25.05 1.66
CA HIS A 30 -24.47 24.18 1.18
C HIS A 30 -23.76 23.48 2.35
N HIS A 31 -23.50 22.18 2.20
CA HIS A 31 -22.90 21.36 3.25
C HIS A 31 -21.52 21.90 3.68
N GLY A 32 -20.62 22.10 2.71
CA GLY A 32 -19.29 22.68 2.97
C GLY A 32 -19.32 24.05 3.64
N TYR A 33 -20.29 24.92 3.35
CA TYR A 33 -20.43 26.22 4.02
C TYR A 33 -20.73 26.04 5.52
N ARG A 34 -21.69 25.17 5.85
CA ARG A 34 -22.05 24.88 7.25
C ARG A 34 -20.91 24.24 8.03
N LEU A 35 -20.16 23.34 7.38
CA LEU A 35 -18.97 22.73 7.98
C LEU A 35 -17.88 23.77 8.25
N LEU A 36 -17.55 24.62 7.28
CA LEU A 36 -16.55 25.69 7.44
C LEU A 36 -16.92 26.68 8.55
N LYS A 37 -18.20 27.04 8.65
CA LYS A 37 -18.70 27.93 9.71
C LYS A 37 -18.61 27.32 11.11
N GLY A 38 -18.77 26.01 11.24
CA GLY A 38 -18.69 25.28 12.52
C GLY A 38 -17.29 24.80 12.91
N ALA A 39 -16.36 24.74 11.95
CA ALA A 39 -15.03 24.18 12.16
C ALA A 39 -14.03 25.18 12.76
N ARG A 40 -13.07 24.66 13.53
CA ARG A 40 -11.88 25.43 13.94
C ARG A 40 -10.86 25.39 12.81
N LEU A 41 -10.89 26.41 11.95
CA LEU A 41 -10.01 26.48 10.79
C LEU A 41 -8.60 26.97 11.16
N ALA A 42 -7.60 26.45 10.46
CA ALA A 42 -6.20 26.86 10.58
C ALA A 42 -5.56 27.08 9.19
N GLY A 43 -4.34 27.65 9.19
CA GLY A 43 -3.47 27.73 8.02
C GLY A 43 -4.09 28.37 6.76
N PRO A 44 -3.76 27.88 5.56
CA PRO A 44 -4.33 28.36 4.30
C PRO A 44 -5.86 28.28 4.23
N THR A 45 -6.49 27.23 4.76
CA THR A 45 -7.96 27.15 4.77
C THR A 45 -8.58 28.32 5.52
N ARG A 46 -8.08 28.64 6.71
CA ARG A 46 -8.56 29.80 7.48
C ARG A 46 -8.36 31.11 6.72
N ARG A 47 -7.17 31.36 6.17
CA ARG A 47 -6.87 32.61 5.47
C ARG A 47 -7.81 32.84 4.28
N ARG A 48 -8.06 31.79 3.49
CA ARG A 48 -8.97 31.87 2.35
C ARG A 48 -10.42 32.02 2.79
N TRP A 49 -10.82 31.34 3.87
CA TRP A 49 -12.15 31.47 4.43
C TRP A 49 -12.44 32.87 4.99
N ASP A 50 -11.48 33.46 5.69
CA ASP A 50 -11.61 34.82 6.25
C ASP A 50 -11.79 35.85 5.11
N ASP A 51 -11.01 35.72 4.02
CA ASP A 51 -11.11 36.57 2.81
C ASP A 51 -12.47 36.39 2.10
N VAL A 52 -12.91 35.15 1.87
CA VAL A 52 -14.25 34.87 1.30
C VAL A 52 -15.36 35.39 2.20
N THR A 53 -15.25 35.26 3.52
CA THR A 53 -16.27 35.75 4.47
C THR A 53 -16.39 37.27 4.42
N ALA A 54 -15.27 37.98 4.29
CA ALA A 54 -15.29 39.43 4.08
C ALA A 54 -15.99 39.80 2.77
N ARG A 55 -15.73 39.06 1.68
CA ARG A 55 -16.37 39.27 0.37
C ARG A 55 -17.86 38.93 0.39
N LEU A 56 -18.26 37.87 1.10
CA LEU A 56 -19.68 37.54 1.31
C LEU A 56 -20.40 38.62 2.12
N THR A 57 -19.74 39.21 3.12
CA THR A 57 -20.29 40.35 3.86
C THR A 57 -20.54 41.54 2.94
N LEU A 58 -19.59 41.84 2.04
CA LEU A 58 -19.75 42.87 1.02
C LEU A 58 -20.88 42.52 0.04
N LEU A 59 -20.99 41.26 -0.38
CA LEU A 59 -22.05 40.76 -1.26
C LEU A 59 -23.42 41.04 -0.66
N TRP A 60 -23.66 40.64 0.60
CA TRP A 60 -24.95 40.86 1.26
C TRP A 60 -25.32 42.34 1.33
N ARG A 61 -24.35 43.22 1.62
CA ARG A 61 -24.58 44.67 1.63
C ARG A 61 -24.89 45.24 0.25
N LEU A 62 -24.18 44.77 -0.77
CA LEU A 62 -24.45 45.10 -2.17
C LEU A 62 -25.86 44.66 -2.57
N PHE A 63 -26.27 43.47 -2.14
CA PHE A 63 -27.61 42.95 -2.40
C PHE A 63 -28.69 43.77 -1.69
N ASP A 64 -28.47 44.19 -0.44
CA ASP A 64 -29.40 45.10 0.27
C ASP A 64 -29.49 46.47 -0.40
N ALA A 65 -28.36 47.01 -0.90
CA ALA A 65 -28.34 48.28 -1.63
C ALA A 65 -29.05 48.15 -2.99
N TYR A 66 -28.83 47.03 -3.70
CA TYR A 66 -29.52 46.69 -4.93
C TYR A 66 -31.04 46.60 -4.73
N GLN A 67 -31.50 45.91 -3.68
CA GLN A 67 -32.92 45.80 -3.35
C GLN A 67 -33.56 47.17 -3.06
N ARG A 68 -32.89 48.02 -2.28
CA ARG A 68 -33.38 49.38 -1.96
C ARG A 68 -33.62 50.22 -3.21
N ILE A 69 -32.71 50.19 -4.18
CA ILE A 69 -32.86 50.93 -5.45
C ILE A 69 -34.01 50.38 -6.30
N LEU A 70 -34.21 49.06 -6.32
CA LEU A 70 -35.34 48.46 -7.03
C LEU A 70 -36.69 48.80 -6.38
N ASP A 71 -36.75 48.82 -5.06
CA ASP A 71 -37.96 49.20 -4.33
C ASP A 71 -38.27 50.69 -4.54
N GLU A 72 -37.26 51.56 -4.51
CA GLU A 72 -37.40 52.98 -4.83
C GLU A 72 -37.89 53.21 -6.26
N ALA A 73 -37.27 52.55 -7.25
CA ALA A 73 -37.70 52.64 -8.64
C ALA A 73 -39.13 52.10 -8.84
N GLY A 74 -39.51 51.05 -8.11
CA GLY A 74 -40.88 50.54 -8.07
C GLY A 74 -41.87 51.58 -7.52
N GLN A 75 -41.56 52.19 -6.37
CA GLN A 75 -42.38 53.23 -5.76
C GLN A 75 -42.53 54.44 -6.69
N VAL A 76 -41.46 54.93 -7.30
CA VAL A 76 -41.49 56.06 -8.24
C VAL A 76 -42.39 55.72 -9.45
N ARG A 77 -42.35 54.48 -9.93
CA ARG A 77 -43.20 54.02 -11.04
C ARG A 77 -44.68 53.89 -10.64
N ASP A 78 -44.98 53.50 -9.41
CA ASP A 78 -46.34 53.29 -8.90
C ASP A 78 -47.05 54.60 -8.50
N ARG A 79 -46.31 55.69 -8.29
CA ARG A 79 -46.86 57.02 -7.96
C ARG A 79 -47.77 57.60 -9.06
N GLN A 80 -47.58 57.23 -10.33
CA GLN A 80 -48.33 57.79 -11.45
C GLN A 80 -48.73 56.74 -12.51
N THR A 81 -50.03 56.64 -12.81
CA THR A 81 -50.56 55.73 -13.85
C THR A 81 -50.04 56.05 -15.27
N ARG A 82 -49.67 57.32 -15.51
CA ARG A 82 -48.98 57.81 -16.70
C ARG A 82 -47.79 58.68 -16.26
N PRO A 83 -46.57 58.13 -16.18
CA PRO A 83 -45.40 58.90 -15.79
C PRO A 83 -45.07 59.98 -16.82
N GLY A 84 -44.83 61.20 -16.36
CA GLY A 84 -44.34 62.29 -17.20
C GLY A 84 -42.87 62.13 -17.59
N GLU A 85 -42.36 63.02 -18.45
CA GLU A 85 -40.98 62.98 -18.95
C GLU A 85 -39.93 63.15 -17.83
N ALA A 86 -40.25 63.93 -16.78
CA ALA A 86 -39.40 64.06 -15.60
C ALA A 86 -39.27 62.74 -14.82
N THR A 87 -40.40 62.06 -14.57
CA THR A 87 -40.45 60.75 -13.91
C THR A 87 -39.74 59.66 -14.72
N LEU A 88 -39.88 59.67 -16.06
CA LEU A 88 -39.17 58.73 -16.92
C LEU A 88 -37.64 58.96 -16.93
N ARG A 89 -37.18 60.21 -16.78
CA ARG A 89 -35.75 60.52 -16.60
C ARG A 89 -35.23 60.04 -15.24
N GLU A 90 -35.98 60.27 -14.18
CA GLU A 90 -35.66 59.77 -12.82
C GLU A 90 -35.57 58.23 -12.80
N LEU A 91 -36.56 57.53 -13.38
CA LEU A 91 -36.55 56.07 -13.50
C LEU A 91 -35.39 55.55 -14.37
N THR A 92 -35.06 56.25 -15.46
CA THR A 92 -33.90 55.90 -16.29
C THR A 92 -32.59 56.07 -15.51
N ALA A 93 -32.47 57.13 -14.70
CA ALA A 93 -31.29 57.33 -13.86
C ALA A 93 -31.16 56.26 -12.77
N LEU A 94 -32.26 55.88 -12.11
CA LEU A 94 -32.27 54.82 -11.10
C LEU A 94 -31.90 53.44 -11.70
N LEU A 95 -32.48 53.09 -12.85
CA LEU A 95 -32.35 51.75 -13.43
C LEU A 95 -31.10 51.55 -14.30
N SER A 96 -30.58 52.59 -14.92
CA SER A 96 -29.45 52.50 -15.86
C SER A 96 -28.25 53.38 -15.46
N GLY A 97 -28.43 54.28 -14.50
CA GLY A 97 -27.36 55.13 -13.97
C GLY A 97 -26.70 54.56 -12.71
N PRO A 98 -25.64 55.23 -12.21
CA PRO A 98 -24.92 54.84 -11.02
C PRO A 98 -25.71 55.22 -9.75
N SER A 99 -26.53 54.29 -9.28
CA SER A 99 -27.54 54.48 -8.22
C SER A 99 -27.29 53.66 -6.96
N VAL A 100 -26.49 52.59 -7.05
CA VAL A 100 -26.11 51.77 -5.89
C VAL A 100 -24.93 52.43 -5.20
N GLU A 101 -25.14 52.92 -3.97
CA GLU A 101 -24.09 53.57 -3.17
C GLU A 101 -23.43 52.60 -2.19
N LEU A 102 -22.10 52.57 -2.21
CA LEU A 102 -21.24 51.82 -1.29
C LEU A 102 -20.37 52.79 -0.50
N PRO A 103 -20.38 52.77 0.85
CA PRO A 103 -19.47 53.58 1.67
C PRO A 103 -17.99 53.28 1.35
N LEU A 104 -17.13 54.31 1.26
CA LEU A 104 -15.72 54.16 0.86
C LEU A 104 -14.81 53.52 1.93
N ASP A 105 -15.32 53.29 3.14
CA ASP A 105 -14.65 52.65 4.27
C ASP A 105 -14.08 51.26 3.91
N GLU A 106 -14.51 50.71 2.77
CA GLU A 106 -14.22 49.36 2.28
C GLU A 106 -13.55 49.35 0.90
N VAL A 107 -13.31 50.52 0.31
CA VAL A 107 -12.46 50.64 -0.88
C VAL A 107 -11.00 50.44 -0.44
N PRO A 108 -10.19 49.63 -1.15
CA PRO A 108 -8.78 49.42 -0.85
C PRO A 108 -8.05 50.76 -0.69
N LEU A 109 -7.16 50.85 0.30
CA LEU A 109 -6.49 52.09 0.68
C LEU A 109 -5.78 52.77 -0.51
N GLU A 110 -5.33 51.98 -1.49
CA GLU A 110 -4.66 52.44 -2.71
C GLU A 110 -5.58 53.23 -3.65
N ARG A 111 -6.90 53.09 -3.49
CA ARG A 111 -7.94 53.81 -4.26
C ARG A 111 -8.58 54.95 -3.47
N ARG A 112 -8.18 55.17 -2.21
CA ARG A 112 -8.62 56.30 -1.41
C ARG A 112 -7.78 57.52 -1.73
N THR A 113 -8.43 58.66 -1.97
CA THR A 113 -7.75 59.95 -2.09
C THR A 113 -8.13 60.82 -0.89
N LEU A 114 -7.19 61.62 -0.38
CA LEU A 114 -7.37 62.49 0.81
C LEU A 114 -8.55 63.48 0.70
N LEU A 115 -9.02 63.76 -0.52
CA LEU A 115 -10.16 64.63 -0.83
C LEU A 115 -11.18 63.92 -1.77
N GLY A 116 -11.14 62.59 -1.85
CA GLY A 116 -11.99 61.81 -2.73
C GLY A 116 -13.45 61.74 -2.26
N PRO A 117 -14.36 61.27 -3.13
CA PRO A 117 -15.72 60.96 -2.70
C PRO A 117 -15.69 59.98 -1.52
N THR A 118 -16.73 60.03 -0.67
CA THR A 118 -16.91 59.16 0.51
C THR A 118 -17.82 57.95 0.24
N SER A 119 -18.34 57.83 -0.99
CA SER A 119 -19.07 56.67 -1.47
C SER A 119 -18.77 56.38 -2.95
N GLU A 120 -18.67 55.10 -3.29
CA GLU A 120 -18.61 54.63 -4.67
C GLU A 120 -20.04 54.44 -5.19
N ARG A 121 -20.32 54.92 -6.40
CA ARG A 121 -21.63 54.74 -7.05
C ARG A 121 -21.51 53.75 -8.19
N LEU A 122 -22.30 52.68 -8.12
CA LEU A 122 -22.34 51.60 -9.10
C LEU A 122 -23.69 51.58 -9.81
N THR A 123 -23.69 51.17 -11.07
CA THR A 123 -24.91 50.75 -11.75
C THR A 123 -25.41 49.43 -11.17
N LEU A 124 -26.70 49.12 -11.36
CA LEU A 124 -27.28 47.84 -10.95
C LEU A 124 -26.53 46.65 -11.61
N ALA A 125 -26.11 46.80 -12.87
CA ALA A 125 -25.34 45.78 -13.59
C ALA A 125 -23.92 45.57 -13.00
N GLU A 126 -23.22 46.64 -12.63
CA GLU A 126 -21.92 46.54 -11.97
C GLU A 126 -22.02 45.93 -10.57
N ALA A 127 -23.09 46.25 -9.82
CA ALA A 127 -23.37 45.64 -8.54
C ALA A 127 -23.57 44.12 -8.69
N VAL A 128 -24.38 43.69 -9.66
CA VAL A 128 -24.55 42.26 -9.99
C VAL A 128 -23.22 41.63 -10.40
N GLY A 129 -22.42 42.26 -11.25
CA GLY A 129 -21.11 41.75 -11.64
C GLY A 129 -20.16 41.52 -10.44
N ARG A 130 -20.13 42.44 -9.48
CA ARG A 130 -19.35 42.28 -8.23
C ARG A 130 -19.91 41.19 -7.32
N MET A 131 -21.24 41.11 -7.18
CA MET A 131 -21.88 40.04 -6.41
C MET A 131 -21.59 38.66 -7.00
N THR A 132 -21.69 38.52 -8.33
CA THR A 132 -21.35 37.28 -9.05
C THR A 132 -19.90 36.87 -8.81
N ALA A 133 -18.95 37.81 -8.93
CA ALA A 133 -17.54 37.50 -8.67
C ALA A 133 -17.30 37.00 -7.23
N ALA A 134 -17.87 37.67 -6.23
CA ALA A 134 -17.76 37.25 -4.84
C ALA A 134 -18.43 35.89 -4.57
N TYR A 135 -19.56 35.62 -5.22
CA TYR A 135 -20.27 34.35 -5.16
C TYR A 135 -19.47 33.20 -5.76
N ASP A 136 -18.92 33.39 -6.97
CA ASP A 136 -18.13 32.37 -7.68
C ASP A 136 -16.87 31.98 -6.90
N GLU A 137 -16.20 32.96 -6.28
CA GLU A 137 -15.05 32.70 -5.42
C GLU A 137 -15.43 31.93 -4.15
N ALA A 138 -16.56 32.27 -3.53
CA ALA A 138 -17.05 31.57 -2.35
C ALA A 138 -17.37 30.11 -2.66
N ILE A 139 -18.11 29.85 -3.74
CA ILE A 139 -18.42 28.49 -4.20
C ILE A 139 -17.15 27.74 -4.58
N GLY A 140 -16.21 28.39 -5.26
CA GLY A 140 -14.93 27.78 -5.63
C GLY A 140 -14.16 27.29 -4.40
N LEU A 141 -14.10 28.11 -3.34
CA LEU A 141 -13.47 27.72 -2.07
C LEU A 141 -14.22 26.59 -1.37
N ILE A 142 -15.54 26.71 -1.23
CA ILE A 142 -16.39 25.72 -0.54
C ILE A 142 -16.28 24.37 -1.24
N SER A 143 -16.42 24.34 -2.57
CA SER A 143 -16.28 23.14 -3.37
C SER A 143 -14.90 22.50 -3.24
N ALA A 144 -13.83 23.30 -3.21
CA ALA A 144 -12.47 22.79 -3.05
C ALA A 144 -12.24 22.14 -1.67
N VAL A 145 -12.80 22.74 -0.61
CA VAL A 145 -12.74 22.18 0.75
C VAL A 145 -13.55 20.89 0.84
N ASP A 146 -14.77 20.89 0.30
CA ASP A 146 -15.68 19.75 0.31
C ASP A 146 -15.05 18.55 -0.41
N ALA A 147 -14.54 18.76 -1.62
CA ALA A 147 -13.82 17.73 -2.38
C ALA A 147 -12.57 17.19 -1.66
N ALA A 148 -11.84 18.06 -0.95
CA ALA A 148 -10.70 17.65 -0.14
C ALA A 148 -11.14 16.74 1.02
N TRP A 149 -12.21 17.10 1.73
CA TRP A 149 -12.74 16.28 2.82
C TRP A 149 -13.32 14.95 2.34
N GLU A 150 -14.08 14.92 1.25
CA GLU A 150 -14.59 13.68 0.65
C GLU A 150 -13.46 12.70 0.36
N THR A 151 -12.31 13.21 -0.12
CA THR A 151 -11.14 12.39 -0.42
C THR A 151 -10.38 11.94 0.82
N LEU A 152 -10.29 12.77 1.87
CA LEU A 152 -9.39 12.55 3.00
C LEU A 152 -10.05 11.92 4.23
N LEU A 153 -11.32 12.22 4.52
CA LEU A 153 -11.98 11.79 5.76
C LEU A 153 -12.22 10.28 5.79
N GLY A 154 -12.70 9.69 4.70
CA GLY A 154 -12.95 8.24 4.63
C GLY A 154 -11.69 7.40 4.90
N PRO A 155 -10.58 7.63 4.16
CA PRO A 155 -9.32 6.93 4.41
C PRO A 155 -8.73 7.21 5.80
N LEU A 156 -8.92 8.42 6.34
CA LEU A 156 -8.47 8.77 7.69
C LEU A 156 -9.23 7.98 8.75
N ASP A 157 -10.56 7.95 8.68
CA ASP A 157 -11.40 7.24 9.66
C ASP A 157 -11.12 5.73 9.64
N ALA A 158 -10.90 5.15 8.46
CA ALA A 158 -10.48 3.76 8.30
C ALA A 158 -9.12 3.50 8.98
N ALA A 159 -8.14 4.38 8.74
CA ALA A 159 -6.82 4.27 9.37
C ALA A 159 -6.90 4.42 10.91
N GLU A 160 -7.77 5.29 11.42
CA GLU A 160 -7.96 5.47 12.86
C GLU A 160 -8.60 4.24 13.51
N GLU A 161 -9.57 3.57 12.87
CA GLU A 161 -10.10 2.31 13.39
C GLU A 161 -9.07 1.18 13.32
N GLU A 162 -8.37 1.02 12.19
CA GLU A 162 -7.30 0.03 12.06
C GLU A 162 -6.22 0.20 13.15
N TRP A 163 -5.89 1.45 13.50
CA TRP A 163 -4.94 1.73 14.58
C TRP A 163 -5.52 1.34 15.95
N ARG A 164 -6.80 1.62 16.22
CA ARG A 164 -7.47 1.21 17.47
C ARG A 164 -7.47 -0.31 17.61
N GLU A 165 -7.73 -1.03 16.53
CA GLU A 165 -7.68 -2.50 16.49
C GLU A 165 -6.27 -3.03 16.75
N ALA A 166 -5.26 -2.51 16.06
CA ALA A 166 -3.86 -2.87 16.30
C ALA A 166 -3.46 -2.61 17.77
N ALA A 167 -3.90 -1.49 18.35
CA ALA A 167 -3.66 -1.18 19.76
C ALA A 167 -4.37 -2.16 20.71
N ARG A 168 -5.57 -2.66 20.37
CA ARG A 168 -6.24 -3.73 21.12
C ARG A 168 -5.45 -5.04 21.04
N LEU A 169 -4.95 -5.41 19.86
CA LEU A 169 -4.12 -6.60 19.66
C LEU A 169 -2.83 -6.52 20.47
N ALA A 170 -2.09 -5.42 20.37
CA ALA A 170 -0.85 -5.20 21.12
C ALA A 170 -1.06 -5.33 22.64
N ARG A 171 -2.13 -4.72 23.18
CA ARG A 171 -2.51 -4.87 24.60
C ARG A 171 -2.82 -6.32 24.96
N SER A 172 -3.53 -7.04 24.10
CA SER A 172 -3.88 -8.45 24.34
C SER A 172 -2.67 -9.36 24.44
N LEU A 173 -1.56 -9.01 23.78
CA LEU A 173 -0.31 -9.75 23.80
C LEU A 173 0.52 -9.46 25.06
N ALA A 174 0.09 -8.54 25.93
CA ALA A 174 0.92 -8.02 27.02
C ALA A 174 2.29 -7.49 26.55
N ALA A 175 2.42 -7.20 25.25
CA ALA A 175 3.49 -6.36 24.77
C ALA A 175 3.33 -5.03 25.50
N GLY A 176 4.41 -4.50 26.07
CA GLY A 176 4.40 -3.18 26.69
C GLY A 176 4.01 -2.09 25.68
N ARG A 177 4.39 -0.84 25.96
CA ARG A 177 4.23 0.21 24.94
C ARG A 177 5.01 -0.17 23.67
N ASP A 178 4.28 -0.31 22.57
CA ASP A 178 4.87 -0.48 21.24
C ASP A 178 5.22 0.91 20.71
N ALA A 179 6.51 1.23 20.70
CA ALA A 179 7.01 2.54 20.32
C ALA A 179 6.65 2.92 18.87
N GLU A 180 6.56 1.93 17.99
CA GLU A 180 6.22 2.12 16.59
C GLU A 180 4.71 2.37 16.43
N LEU A 181 3.87 1.59 17.11
CA LEU A 181 2.43 1.83 17.12
C LEU A 181 2.07 3.17 17.77
N ASP A 182 2.81 3.58 18.82
CA ASP A 182 2.68 4.90 19.44
C ASP A 182 3.12 6.04 18.50
N ARG A 183 4.18 5.82 17.70
CA ARG A 183 4.63 6.76 16.66
C ARG A 183 3.54 6.93 15.60
N ILE A 184 3.03 5.83 15.06
CA ILE A 184 1.95 5.82 14.06
C ILE A 184 0.72 6.53 14.60
N GLY A 185 0.33 6.27 15.86
CA GLY A 185 -0.80 6.94 16.50
C GLY A 185 -0.63 8.46 16.58
N ARG A 186 0.57 8.96 16.91
CA ARG A 186 0.87 10.40 16.91
C ARG A 186 0.82 11.00 15.50
N GLU A 187 1.36 10.30 14.51
CA GLU A 187 1.34 10.76 13.12
C GLU A 187 -0.07 10.80 12.55
N LEU A 188 -0.89 9.79 12.87
CA LEU A 188 -2.29 9.74 12.47
C LEU A 188 -3.12 10.82 13.16
N ALA A 189 -2.90 11.07 14.46
CA ALA A 189 -3.55 12.18 15.17
C ALA A 189 -3.16 13.55 14.56
N ALA A 190 -1.88 13.74 14.21
CA ALA A 190 -1.43 14.96 13.54
C ALA A 190 -2.03 15.11 12.14
N ALA A 191 -2.08 14.03 11.36
CA ALA A 191 -2.74 14.01 10.05
C ALA A 191 -4.24 14.32 10.18
N GLY A 192 -4.93 13.68 11.13
CA GLY A 192 -6.35 13.90 11.36
C GLY A 192 -6.66 15.32 11.83
N GLN A 193 -5.80 15.92 12.65
CA GLN A 193 -5.92 17.33 13.01
C GLN A 193 -5.79 18.23 11.78
N LEU A 194 -4.80 17.96 10.91
CA LEU A 194 -4.58 18.74 9.69
C LEU A 194 -5.77 18.62 8.73
N VAL A 195 -6.25 17.40 8.46
CA VAL A 195 -7.41 17.16 7.59
C VAL A 195 -8.66 17.90 8.10
N ARG A 196 -8.92 17.87 9.41
CA ARG A 196 -10.12 18.47 10.01
C ARG A 196 -10.05 20.01 10.14
N THR A 197 -8.86 20.59 10.21
CA THR A 197 -8.69 22.04 10.45
C THR A 197 -8.14 22.84 9.27
N ASP A 198 -7.39 22.19 8.38
CA ASP A 198 -6.72 22.84 7.25
C ASP A 198 -6.58 21.88 6.05
N PRO A 199 -7.72 21.43 5.48
CA PRO A 199 -7.72 20.49 4.36
C PRO A 199 -7.05 21.05 3.10
N LEU A 200 -7.07 22.37 2.89
CA LEU A 200 -6.46 23.00 1.70
C LEU A 200 -4.93 23.00 1.75
N ALA A 201 -4.31 22.85 2.93
CA ALA A 201 -2.87 22.62 3.01
C ALA A 201 -2.44 21.29 2.37
N LEU A 202 -3.39 20.36 2.20
CA LEU A 202 -3.17 19.07 1.55
C LEU A 202 -3.59 19.08 0.08
N VAL A 203 -4.09 20.20 -0.46
CA VAL A 203 -4.49 20.28 -1.87
C VAL A 203 -3.33 20.76 -2.73
N ARG A 204 -2.96 19.99 -3.75
CA ARG A 204 -1.96 20.32 -4.78
C ARG A 204 -2.59 20.14 -6.15
N ASP A 205 -2.44 21.13 -7.02
CA ASP A 205 -2.98 21.12 -8.39
C ASP A 205 -4.48 20.75 -8.46
N GLY A 206 -5.26 21.19 -7.46
CA GLY A 206 -6.70 20.93 -7.36
C GLY A 206 -7.09 19.54 -6.86
N ARG A 207 -6.13 18.71 -6.39
CA ARG A 207 -6.38 17.38 -5.83
C ARG A 207 -5.81 17.26 -4.42
N ALA A 208 -6.50 16.52 -3.55
CA ALA A 208 -5.99 16.21 -2.22
C ALA A 208 -4.81 15.22 -2.31
N ASP A 209 -3.69 15.57 -1.68
CA ASP A 209 -2.49 14.75 -1.53
C ASP A 209 -2.68 13.75 -0.38
N THR A 210 -2.83 12.47 -0.74
CA THR A 210 -3.01 11.37 0.22
C THR A 210 -1.69 10.70 0.61
N ALA A 211 -0.55 11.09 0.01
CA ALA A 211 0.70 10.32 0.10
C ALA A 211 1.16 10.09 1.54
N ARG A 212 1.02 11.11 2.41
CA ARG A 212 1.37 10.99 3.83
C ARG A 212 0.45 10.02 4.57
N LEU A 213 -0.85 10.07 4.29
CA LEU A 213 -1.82 9.17 4.91
C LEU A 213 -1.60 7.73 4.43
N ASP A 214 -1.34 7.55 3.15
CA ASP A 214 -1.04 6.24 2.56
C ASP A 214 0.25 5.63 3.13
N ALA A 215 1.28 6.45 3.37
CA ALA A 215 2.49 6.01 4.05
C ALA A 215 2.22 5.54 5.50
N VAL A 216 1.44 6.31 6.27
CA VAL A 216 1.05 5.92 7.64
C VAL A 216 0.23 4.63 7.64
N ARG A 217 -0.68 4.46 6.68
CA ARG A 217 -1.46 3.22 6.50
C ARG A 217 -0.58 2.02 6.15
N ALA A 218 0.39 2.21 5.27
CA ALA A 218 1.34 1.15 4.91
C ALA A 218 2.19 0.71 6.10
N ASP A 219 2.65 1.65 6.94
CA ASP A 219 3.38 1.33 8.16
C ASP A 219 2.49 0.63 9.20
N LEU A 220 1.24 1.10 9.37
CA LEU A 220 0.25 0.46 10.24
C LEU A 220 -0.05 -0.98 9.80
N ALA A 221 -0.18 -1.24 8.50
CA ALA A 221 -0.42 -2.58 7.98
C ALA A 221 0.72 -3.55 8.35
N LYS A 222 1.98 -3.12 8.23
CA LYS A 222 3.14 -3.93 8.63
C LYS A 222 3.11 -4.29 10.12
N VAL A 223 2.82 -3.30 10.98
CA VAL A 223 2.73 -3.53 12.44
C VAL A 223 1.58 -4.47 12.75
N ARG A 224 0.42 -4.28 12.12
CA ARG A 224 -0.73 -5.17 12.29
C ARG A 224 -0.40 -6.61 11.90
N ASP A 225 0.27 -6.83 10.78
CA ASP A 225 0.62 -8.18 10.31
C ASP A 225 1.53 -8.90 11.33
N VAL A 226 2.50 -8.18 11.90
CA VAL A 226 3.35 -8.69 12.99
C VAL A 226 2.52 -9.03 14.24
N LEU A 227 1.59 -8.17 14.64
CA LEU A 227 0.73 -8.40 15.82
C LEU A 227 -0.21 -9.59 15.61
N VAL A 228 -0.80 -9.73 14.43
CA VAL A 228 -1.68 -10.86 14.09
C VAL A 228 -0.90 -12.18 14.11
N GLU A 229 0.31 -12.22 13.54
CA GLU A 229 1.14 -13.41 13.61
C GLU A 229 1.58 -13.73 15.04
N ALA A 230 1.86 -12.72 15.86
CA ALA A 230 2.17 -12.90 17.28
C ALA A 230 0.99 -13.52 18.06
N VAL A 231 -0.26 -13.14 17.76
CA VAL A 231 -1.46 -13.75 18.33
C VAL A 231 -1.57 -15.22 17.92
N ARG A 232 -1.38 -15.52 16.63
CA ARG A 232 -1.41 -16.91 16.13
C ARG A 232 -0.34 -17.78 16.79
N VAL A 233 0.89 -17.28 16.88
CA VAL A 233 2.00 -17.98 17.53
C VAL A 233 1.70 -18.24 19.00
N ARG A 234 1.08 -17.30 19.71
CA ARG A 234 0.66 -17.51 21.10
C ARG A 234 -0.35 -18.64 21.22
N GLU A 235 -1.35 -18.66 20.34
CA GLU A 235 -2.42 -19.67 20.35
C GLU A 235 -1.93 -21.05 19.92
N GLU A 236 -0.92 -21.10 19.04
CA GLU A 236 -0.42 -22.33 18.42
C GLU A 236 1.00 -22.71 18.89
N TYR A 237 1.50 -22.11 19.97
CA TYR A 237 2.89 -22.21 20.39
C TYR A 237 3.34 -23.66 20.54
N ASP A 238 2.63 -24.44 21.37
CA ASP A 238 3.00 -25.83 21.67
C ASP A 238 2.96 -26.70 20.41
N ARG A 239 1.97 -26.47 19.54
CA ARG A 239 1.83 -27.18 18.26
C ARG A 239 3.01 -26.90 17.33
N ARG A 240 3.43 -25.63 17.21
CA ARG A 240 4.55 -25.23 16.35
C ARG A 240 5.88 -25.74 16.90
N VAL A 241 6.12 -25.61 18.21
CA VAL A 241 7.31 -26.15 18.87
C VAL A 241 7.40 -27.68 18.68
N GLY A 242 6.32 -28.42 18.91
CA GLY A 242 6.30 -29.87 18.68
C GLY A 242 6.55 -30.25 17.22
N GLY A 243 6.09 -29.43 16.27
CA GLY A 243 6.43 -29.58 14.85
C GLY A 243 7.93 -29.41 14.57
N ILE A 244 8.56 -28.39 15.17
CA ILE A 244 10.01 -28.17 15.06
C ILE A 244 10.80 -29.31 15.69
N GLU A 245 10.39 -29.79 16.87
CA GLU A 245 11.02 -30.94 17.55
C GLU A 245 10.95 -32.22 16.70
N SER A 246 9.79 -32.48 16.09
CA SER A 246 9.59 -33.61 15.18
C SER A 246 10.49 -33.50 13.95
N ALA A 247 10.59 -32.30 13.36
CA ALA A 247 11.45 -32.05 12.22
C ALA A 247 12.95 -32.19 12.56
N LEU A 248 13.38 -31.74 13.74
CA LEU A 248 14.74 -31.93 14.25
C LEU A 248 15.07 -33.41 14.51
N THR A 249 14.10 -34.19 14.98
CA THR A 249 14.26 -35.64 15.16
C THR A 249 14.49 -36.31 13.80
N ARG A 250 13.65 -36.00 12.81
CA ARG A 250 13.83 -36.49 11.43
C ARG A 250 15.16 -36.06 10.82
N LEU A 251 15.59 -34.81 11.04
CA LEU A 251 16.90 -34.33 10.59
C LEU A 251 18.03 -35.19 11.16
N GLY A 252 17.98 -35.50 12.47
CA GLY A 252 18.95 -36.38 13.12
C GLY A 252 19.01 -37.77 12.50
N GLU A 253 17.86 -38.37 12.19
CA GLU A 253 17.77 -39.68 11.52
C GLU A 253 18.39 -39.66 10.11
N VAL A 254 18.07 -38.64 9.31
CA VAL A 254 18.63 -38.48 7.95
C VAL A 254 20.14 -38.27 7.99
N LEU A 255 20.64 -37.48 8.94
CA LEU A 255 22.08 -37.26 9.12
C LEU A 255 22.80 -38.55 9.57
N ALA A 256 22.20 -39.32 10.48
CA ALA A 256 22.75 -40.61 10.90
C ALA A 256 22.87 -41.57 9.70
N GLN A 257 21.81 -41.69 8.90
CA GLN A 257 21.83 -42.49 7.66
C GLN A 257 22.88 -42.00 6.67
N ALA A 258 23.01 -40.68 6.48
CA ALA A 258 24.02 -40.10 5.60
C ALA A 258 25.45 -40.40 6.09
N ARG A 259 25.70 -40.36 7.40
CA ARG A 259 26.99 -40.72 8.01
C ARG A 259 27.32 -42.20 7.92
N ASP A 260 26.33 -43.08 8.10
CA ASP A 260 26.51 -44.52 7.90
C ASP A 260 26.87 -44.84 6.44
N ALA A 261 26.16 -44.21 5.49
CA ALA A 261 26.47 -44.32 4.07
C ALA A 261 27.86 -43.74 3.77
N TYR A 262 28.22 -42.61 4.36
CA TYR A 262 29.53 -41.98 4.20
C TYR A 262 30.66 -42.90 4.66
N ARG A 263 30.58 -43.44 5.88
CA ARG A 263 31.55 -44.41 6.41
C ARG A 263 31.67 -45.64 5.50
N THR A 264 30.55 -46.12 4.98
CA THR A 264 30.53 -47.25 4.06
C THR A 264 31.20 -46.92 2.73
N VAL A 265 30.94 -45.74 2.16
CA VAL A 265 31.54 -45.25 0.92
C VAL A 265 33.04 -45.06 1.08
N GLN A 266 33.51 -44.48 2.19
CA GLN A 266 34.95 -44.29 2.46
C GLN A 266 35.72 -45.62 2.50
N VAL A 267 35.08 -46.71 2.91
CA VAL A 267 35.68 -48.05 2.90
C VAL A 267 35.56 -48.72 1.52
N LYS A 268 34.41 -48.58 0.86
CA LYS A 268 34.07 -49.39 -0.34
C LYS A 268 34.42 -48.73 -1.67
N ILE A 269 34.58 -47.42 -1.74
CA ILE A 269 34.74 -46.65 -2.98
C ILE A 269 36.08 -45.93 -2.95
N ALA A 270 36.86 -46.06 -4.02
CA ALA A 270 38.11 -45.35 -4.16
C ALA A 270 37.83 -43.89 -4.52
N SER A 271 38.49 -42.95 -3.83
CA SER A 271 38.41 -41.50 -4.09
C SER A 271 36.97 -40.99 -4.29
N PRO A 272 36.07 -41.16 -3.30
CA PRO A 272 34.63 -40.95 -3.50
C PRO A 272 34.22 -39.49 -3.74
N GLY A 273 35.10 -38.51 -3.47
CA GLY A 273 34.86 -37.10 -3.78
C GLY A 273 33.68 -36.47 -3.04
N VAL A 274 33.30 -37.03 -1.90
CA VAL A 274 32.20 -36.56 -1.04
C VAL A 274 32.73 -36.20 0.34
N ASP A 275 32.19 -35.12 0.92
CA ASP A 275 32.52 -34.65 2.26
C ASP A 275 31.63 -35.30 3.33
N GLU A 276 32.09 -35.25 4.58
CA GLU A 276 31.30 -35.70 5.72
C GLU A 276 30.06 -34.80 5.91
N PRO A 277 28.85 -35.37 6.11
CA PRO A 277 27.65 -34.57 6.37
C PRO A 277 27.76 -33.72 7.65
N ALA A 278 27.66 -32.39 7.48
CA ALA A 278 27.66 -31.42 8.58
C ALA A 278 26.45 -31.58 9.52
N ASP A 279 26.63 -31.27 10.81
CA ASP A 279 25.58 -31.33 11.83
C ASP A 279 25.12 -29.95 12.33
N PRO A 280 24.02 -29.40 11.80
CA PRO A 280 23.44 -28.19 12.36
C PRO A 280 22.55 -28.45 13.59
N THR A 281 22.28 -29.72 13.94
CA THR A 281 21.27 -30.09 14.95
C THR A 281 21.54 -29.47 16.34
N PRO A 282 22.78 -29.43 16.87
CA PRO A 282 23.04 -28.83 18.18
C PRO A 282 22.66 -27.35 18.25
N VAL A 283 23.06 -26.56 17.24
CA VAL A 283 22.77 -25.12 17.16
C VAL A 283 21.26 -24.89 17.00
N LEU A 284 20.57 -25.71 16.21
CA LEU A 284 19.13 -25.58 16.03
C LEU A 284 18.34 -25.95 17.30
N ARG A 285 18.82 -26.94 18.08
CA ARG A 285 18.24 -27.28 19.40
C ARG A 285 18.45 -26.19 20.43
N GLU A 286 19.62 -25.56 20.45
CA GLU A 286 19.88 -24.41 21.31
C GLU A 286 18.94 -23.25 20.99
N ARG A 287 18.76 -22.95 19.70
CA ARG A 287 17.80 -21.93 19.24
C ARG A 287 16.36 -22.26 19.63
N LEU A 288 15.97 -23.54 19.56
CA LEU A 288 14.66 -24.01 20.02
C LEU A 288 14.48 -23.79 21.53
N ALA A 289 15.47 -24.17 22.33
CA ALA A 289 15.43 -23.98 23.78
C ALA A 289 15.32 -22.49 24.17
N ALA A 290 15.97 -21.60 23.42
CA ALA A 290 15.89 -20.16 23.64
C ALA A 290 14.48 -19.56 23.43
N LEU A 291 13.58 -20.25 22.71
CA LEU A 291 12.20 -19.78 22.49
C LEU A 291 11.39 -19.71 23.79
N ALA A 292 11.63 -20.64 24.72
CA ALA A 292 10.93 -20.68 26.00
C ALA A 292 11.16 -19.38 26.81
N GLY A 293 12.38 -18.84 26.80
CA GLY A 293 12.68 -17.57 27.47
C GLY A 293 11.91 -16.37 26.89
N LEU A 294 11.68 -16.35 25.58
CA LEU A 294 10.86 -15.30 24.95
C LEU A 294 9.37 -15.46 25.27
N ARG A 295 8.87 -16.71 25.32
CA ARG A 295 7.51 -17.02 25.74
C ARG A 295 7.25 -16.58 27.18
N ASP A 296 8.12 -16.96 28.09
CA ASP A 296 7.97 -16.68 29.53
C ASP A 296 8.09 -15.17 29.82
N ALA A 297 8.87 -14.45 29.01
CA ALA A 297 8.95 -12.98 29.05
C ALA A 297 7.78 -12.28 28.33
N GLY A 298 6.82 -13.01 27.73
CA GLY A 298 5.68 -12.44 27.01
C GLY A 298 6.04 -11.68 25.73
N ARG A 299 7.23 -11.92 25.15
CA ARG A 299 7.75 -11.18 23.97
C ARG A 299 7.24 -11.79 22.66
N TRP A 300 5.92 -11.87 22.50
CA TRP A 300 5.25 -12.59 21.40
C TRP A 300 5.64 -12.11 19.99
N PRO A 301 5.78 -10.79 19.70
CA PRO A 301 6.21 -10.35 18.38
C PRO A 301 7.62 -10.82 17.99
N GLU A 302 8.57 -10.79 18.93
CA GLU A 302 9.91 -11.34 18.66
C GLU A 302 9.86 -12.86 18.54
N LEU A 303 9.12 -13.52 19.42
CA LEU A 303 8.97 -14.98 19.39
C LEU A 303 8.43 -15.46 18.04
N ALA A 304 7.43 -14.78 17.48
CA ALA A 304 6.87 -15.10 16.17
C ALA A 304 7.93 -15.12 15.06
N GLY A 305 8.76 -14.07 15.00
CA GLY A 305 9.86 -14.00 14.04
C GLY A 305 10.90 -15.10 14.26
N ARG A 306 11.22 -15.43 15.52
CA ARG A 306 12.20 -16.49 15.86
C ARG A 306 11.70 -17.89 15.52
N VAL A 307 10.41 -18.17 15.74
CA VAL A 307 9.77 -19.44 15.36
C VAL A 307 9.81 -19.62 13.85
N ALA A 308 9.35 -18.63 13.08
CA ALA A 308 9.36 -18.70 11.61
C ALA A 308 10.78 -18.89 11.05
N ALA A 309 11.76 -18.15 11.58
CA ALA A 309 13.15 -18.29 11.17
C ALA A 309 13.77 -19.65 11.54
N LEU A 310 13.31 -20.27 12.63
CA LEU A 310 13.77 -21.60 13.04
C LEU A 310 13.13 -22.70 12.18
N GLU A 311 11.82 -22.62 11.92
CA GLU A 311 11.11 -23.54 11.01
C GLU A 311 11.78 -23.56 9.63
N GLY A 312 12.06 -22.37 9.06
CA GLY A 312 12.78 -22.26 7.78
C GLY A 312 14.20 -22.83 7.83
N ALA A 313 14.94 -22.60 8.92
CA ALA A 313 16.28 -23.13 9.07
C ALA A 313 16.31 -24.66 9.20
N VAL A 314 15.35 -25.25 9.93
CA VAL A 314 15.22 -26.72 10.06
C VAL A 314 14.82 -27.34 8.73
N ALA A 315 13.86 -26.75 8.00
CA ALA A 315 13.46 -27.22 6.68
C ALA A 315 14.64 -27.21 5.70
N ALA A 316 15.39 -26.11 5.63
CA ALA A 316 16.58 -26.00 4.77
C ALA A 316 17.67 -27.01 5.15
N ALA A 317 17.90 -27.23 6.45
CA ALA A 317 18.84 -28.22 6.94
C ALA A 317 18.43 -29.65 6.56
N LEU A 318 17.14 -29.98 6.67
CA LEU A 318 16.60 -31.28 6.29
C LEU A 318 16.77 -31.54 4.79
N GLU A 319 16.42 -30.58 3.95
CA GLU A 319 16.65 -30.70 2.51
C GLU A 319 18.12 -30.91 2.16
N GLN A 320 19.02 -30.18 2.82
CA GLN A 320 20.46 -30.33 2.61
C GLN A 320 20.94 -31.72 3.05
N ALA A 321 20.49 -32.21 4.21
CA ALA A 321 20.83 -33.54 4.70
C ALA A 321 20.31 -34.63 3.74
N GLU A 322 19.10 -34.50 3.21
CA GLU A 322 18.53 -35.42 2.23
C GLU A 322 19.28 -35.39 0.89
N ARG A 323 19.76 -34.22 0.45
CA ARG A 323 20.64 -34.10 -0.72
C ARG A 323 21.97 -34.84 -0.49
N SER A 324 22.64 -34.61 0.64
CA SER A 324 23.89 -35.30 0.99
C SER A 324 23.69 -36.81 1.09
N ARG A 325 22.61 -37.27 1.76
CA ARG A 325 22.29 -38.70 1.87
C ARG A 325 22.13 -39.36 0.50
N ARG A 326 21.41 -38.72 -0.43
CA ARG A 326 21.22 -39.23 -1.80
C ARG A 326 22.51 -39.26 -2.59
N LEU A 327 23.33 -38.20 -2.52
CA LEU A 327 24.61 -38.14 -3.22
C LEU A 327 25.54 -39.26 -2.76
N ILE A 328 25.68 -39.45 -1.45
CA ILE A 328 26.56 -40.45 -0.85
C ILE A 328 26.02 -41.86 -1.13
N GLY A 329 24.72 -42.10 -0.91
CA GLY A 329 24.08 -43.39 -1.18
C GLY A 329 24.16 -43.79 -2.66
N GLY A 330 24.03 -42.82 -3.57
CA GLY A 330 24.11 -43.03 -5.00
C GLY A 330 25.44 -43.63 -5.49
N LEU A 331 26.55 -43.43 -4.76
CA LEU A 331 27.82 -44.07 -5.08
C LEU A 331 27.80 -45.58 -4.84
N LEU A 332 27.12 -46.03 -3.78
CA LEU A 332 26.94 -47.46 -3.48
C LEU A 332 25.95 -48.09 -4.46
N GLU A 333 24.83 -47.41 -4.72
CA GLU A 333 23.84 -47.84 -5.72
C GLU A 333 24.49 -47.97 -7.11
N ARG A 334 25.35 -47.02 -7.49
CA ARG A 334 26.10 -47.08 -8.74
C ARG A 334 27.04 -48.30 -8.80
N ARG A 335 27.69 -48.64 -7.69
CA ARG A 335 28.51 -49.86 -7.62
C ARG A 335 27.68 -51.11 -7.87
N ASP A 336 26.52 -51.22 -7.23
CA ASP A 336 25.65 -52.38 -7.36
C ASP A 336 25.00 -52.46 -8.75
N GLU A 337 24.65 -51.31 -9.35
CA GLU A 337 24.20 -51.22 -10.75
C GLU A 337 25.27 -51.75 -11.71
N LEU A 338 26.53 -51.32 -11.57
CA LEU A 338 27.62 -51.77 -12.44
C LEU A 338 27.86 -53.29 -12.33
N ARG A 339 27.70 -53.87 -11.13
CA ARG A 339 27.77 -55.32 -10.91
C ARG A 339 26.66 -56.06 -11.64
N GLY A 340 25.41 -55.63 -11.46
CA GLY A 340 24.26 -56.23 -12.14
C GLY A 340 24.35 -56.11 -13.66
N ARG A 341 24.86 -54.98 -14.17
CA ARG A 341 25.10 -54.79 -15.62
C ARG A 341 26.18 -55.71 -16.15
N LEU A 342 27.28 -55.90 -15.43
CA LEU A 342 28.31 -56.86 -15.81
C LEU A 342 27.71 -58.27 -15.92
N ASP A 343 26.96 -58.71 -14.91
CA ASP A 343 26.31 -60.03 -14.92
C ASP A 343 25.34 -60.18 -16.10
N ALA A 344 24.54 -59.15 -16.40
CA ALA A 344 23.64 -59.15 -17.55
C ALA A 344 24.41 -59.26 -18.89
N TYR A 345 25.52 -58.53 -19.05
CA TYR A 345 26.34 -58.60 -20.25
C TYR A 345 27.04 -59.95 -20.40
N ARG A 346 27.42 -60.61 -19.30
CA ARG A 346 27.96 -61.98 -19.33
C ARG A 346 26.93 -62.98 -19.83
N VAL A 347 25.71 -62.91 -19.30
CA VAL A 347 24.60 -63.77 -19.77
C VAL A 347 24.31 -63.53 -21.25
N LYS A 348 24.33 -62.27 -21.71
CA LYS A 348 24.14 -61.94 -23.12
C LYS A 348 25.26 -62.50 -24.00
N ALA A 349 26.52 -62.31 -23.62
CA ALA A 349 27.66 -62.83 -24.38
C ALA A 349 27.61 -64.36 -24.50
N ALA A 350 27.26 -65.06 -23.41
CA ALA A 350 27.10 -66.51 -23.42
C ALA A 350 25.97 -66.97 -24.36
N ARG A 351 24.81 -66.30 -24.33
CA ARG A 351 23.69 -66.61 -25.24
C ARG A 351 24.04 -66.40 -26.72
N LEU A 352 24.90 -65.45 -27.04
CA LEU A 352 25.36 -65.17 -28.40
C LEU A 352 26.54 -66.05 -28.84
N GLY A 353 27.02 -66.97 -27.99
CA GLY A 353 28.13 -67.88 -28.32
C GLY A 353 29.52 -67.26 -28.15
N PHE A 354 29.62 -66.04 -27.61
CA PHE A 354 30.89 -65.33 -27.40
C PHE A 354 31.47 -65.52 -25.98
N ALA A 355 31.06 -66.58 -25.28
CA ALA A 355 31.46 -66.83 -23.89
C ALA A 355 32.99 -66.97 -23.71
N GLU A 356 33.66 -67.51 -24.72
CA GLU A 356 35.11 -67.80 -24.70
C GLU A 356 35.92 -66.77 -25.51
N HIS A 357 35.30 -65.66 -25.94
CA HIS A 357 36.03 -64.64 -26.68
C HIS A 357 37.08 -63.97 -25.78
N ASP A 358 38.36 -64.05 -26.16
CA ASP A 358 39.50 -63.64 -25.32
C ASP A 358 39.39 -62.21 -24.79
N GLU A 359 38.98 -61.26 -25.64
CA GLU A 359 38.87 -59.86 -25.25
C GLU A 359 37.71 -59.61 -24.26
N LEU A 360 36.58 -60.29 -24.44
CA LEU A 360 35.44 -60.18 -23.51
C LEU A 360 35.80 -60.82 -22.17
N THR A 361 36.47 -61.98 -22.19
CA THR A 361 36.95 -62.66 -20.98
C THR A 361 37.90 -61.76 -20.19
N ARG A 362 38.88 -61.14 -20.85
CA ARG A 362 39.82 -60.21 -20.21
C ARG A 362 39.11 -58.99 -19.60
N LEU A 363 38.21 -58.35 -20.36
CA LEU A 363 37.46 -57.19 -19.87
C LEU A 363 36.51 -57.57 -18.72
N GLN A 364 35.95 -58.79 -18.73
CA GLN A 364 35.13 -59.32 -17.64
C GLN A 364 35.95 -59.49 -16.36
N GLU A 365 37.13 -60.10 -16.46
CA GLU A 365 38.04 -60.30 -15.32
C GLU A 365 38.47 -58.97 -14.72
N GLN A 366 38.88 -58.02 -15.57
CA GLN A 366 39.24 -56.66 -15.15
C GLN A 366 38.06 -55.94 -14.47
N ALA A 367 36.86 -56.02 -15.04
CA ALA A 367 35.67 -55.41 -14.43
C ALA A 367 35.33 -56.07 -13.08
N ARG A 368 35.46 -57.40 -12.98
CA ARG A 368 35.21 -58.15 -11.74
C ARG A 368 36.23 -57.80 -10.65
N GLU A 369 37.51 -57.70 -11.00
CA GLU A 369 38.57 -57.28 -10.09
C GLU A 369 38.28 -55.89 -9.51
N LEU A 370 37.95 -54.92 -10.38
CA LEU A 370 37.63 -53.55 -9.95
C LEU A 370 36.36 -53.46 -9.08
N LEU A 371 35.30 -54.20 -9.43
CA LEU A 371 33.99 -54.09 -8.77
C LEU A 371 33.86 -54.91 -7.48
N TRP A 372 34.59 -56.03 -7.34
CA TRP A 372 34.54 -56.89 -6.15
C TRP A 372 35.68 -56.65 -5.17
N THR A 373 36.68 -55.85 -5.53
CA THR A 373 37.70 -55.35 -4.59
C THR A 373 37.18 -54.13 -3.81
N ALA A 374 37.67 -53.95 -2.59
CA ALA A 374 37.45 -52.76 -1.79
C ALA A 374 38.81 -52.11 -1.47
N PRO A 375 39.02 -50.81 -1.76
CA PRO A 375 38.05 -49.88 -2.36
C PRO A 375 37.85 -50.07 -3.88
N CYS A 376 36.63 -49.87 -4.36
CA CYS A 376 36.22 -50.01 -5.77
C CYS A 376 36.39 -48.67 -6.51
N ASP A 377 37.12 -48.68 -7.62
CA ASP A 377 37.24 -47.50 -8.50
C ASP A 377 36.07 -47.44 -9.49
N LEU A 378 35.03 -46.69 -9.13
CA LEU A 378 33.81 -46.54 -9.94
C LEU A 378 34.07 -45.96 -11.33
N GLN A 379 35.06 -45.07 -11.46
CA GLN A 379 35.38 -44.43 -12.73
C GLN A 379 36.00 -45.45 -13.68
N ARG A 380 37.04 -46.17 -13.22
CA ARG A 380 37.66 -47.24 -14.00
C ARG A 380 36.68 -48.36 -14.31
N SER A 381 35.87 -48.80 -13.34
CA SER A 381 34.85 -49.83 -13.56
C SER A 381 33.84 -49.42 -14.65
N THR A 382 33.43 -48.15 -14.67
CA THR A 382 32.53 -47.64 -15.72
C THR A 382 33.18 -47.68 -17.10
N VAL A 383 34.45 -47.30 -17.20
CA VAL A 383 35.21 -47.31 -18.47
C VAL A 383 35.38 -48.74 -19.00
N VAL A 384 35.80 -49.68 -18.15
CA VAL A 384 36.00 -51.10 -18.53
C VAL A 384 34.67 -51.72 -18.97
N LEU A 385 33.59 -51.46 -18.24
CA LEU A 385 32.27 -51.99 -18.60
C LEU A 385 31.73 -51.40 -19.92
N ALA A 386 32.01 -50.12 -20.20
CA ALA A 386 31.68 -49.50 -21.48
C ALA A 386 32.50 -50.07 -22.65
N GLN A 387 33.77 -50.43 -22.41
CA GLN A 387 34.59 -51.15 -23.39
C GLN A 387 34.02 -52.56 -23.65
N TYR A 388 33.70 -53.32 -22.60
CA TYR A 388 33.06 -54.63 -22.71
C TYR A 388 31.79 -54.56 -23.58
N GLN A 389 30.92 -53.58 -23.30
CA GLN A 389 29.67 -53.43 -24.04
C GLN A 389 29.90 -53.04 -25.52
N ARG A 390 30.96 -52.29 -25.84
CA ARG A 390 31.30 -51.94 -27.23
C ARG A 390 31.78 -53.16 -28.01
N VAL A 391 32.69 -53.95 -27.44
CA VAL A 391 33.19 -55.19 -28.05
C VAL A 391 32.05 -56.20 -28.24
N LEU A 392 31.17 -56.36 -27.24
CA LEU A 392 30.01 -57.24 -27.38
C LEU A 392 29.08 -56.79 -28.51
N ARG A 393 28.91 -55.48 -28.72
CA ARG A 393 28.09 -54.94 -29.80
C ARG A 393 28.75 -55.10 -31.17
N SER A 394 30.06 -54.90 -31.30
CA SER A 394 30.77 -55.09 -32.59
C SER A 394 30.71 -56.55 -33.05
N LEU A 395 30.86 -57.49 -32.12
CA LEU A 395 30.71 -58.93 -32.38
C LEU A 395 29.27 -59.31 -32.76
N GLU A 396 28.26 -58.65 -32.17
CA GLU A 396 26.84 -58.82 -32.53
C GLU A 396 26.52 -58.27 -33.94
N THR A 397 27.16 -57.17 -34.35
CA THR A 397 26.95 -56.55 -35.67
C THR A 397 27.90 -57.05 -36.76
N GLY A 398 28.85 -57.94 -36.44
CA GLY A 398 29.84 -58.47 -37.38
C GLY A 398 30.80 -57.42 -37.94
N THR A 399 31.09 -56.38 -37.17
CA THR A 399 31.97 -55.27 -37.55
C THR A 399 33.26 -55.38 -36.76
N ASP A 400 34.17 -56.27 -37.19
CA ASP A 400 35.54 -56.33 -36.66
C ASP A 400 36.42 -55.23 -37.26
#